data_AF-A0A7H8PJV6-F1
#
_entry.id   AF-A0A7H8PJV6-F1
#
_cell.length_a   1.000
_cell.length_b   1.000
_cell.length_c   1.000
_cell.angle_alpha   90.00
_cell.angle_beta   90.00
_cell.angle_gamma   90.00
#
_symmetry.space_group_name_H-M   'P 1'
#
loop_
_entity.id
_entity.type
_entity.pdbx_description
1 polymer ?
#
loop_
_entity_poly.entity_id
_entity_poly.type
_entity_poly.pdbx_seq_one_letter_code
_entity_poly.pdbx_strand_id
1 'polypeptide(L)'
;MKSPTPNSSFTVSKIYCSLFGHSYKLSKKVTHHIKEYTCAHCGEQVTTNSKGKLEIMTPKLKEINEAIAYVHAKKLKRAEG
;
A
#
# COMPACT_ATOMS: atom_id res chain seq x y z
N MET A 1 -30.93 12.20 -25.62
CA MET A 1 -30.71 10.84 -25.07
C MET A 1 -29.30 10.81 -24.49
N LYS A 2 -29.15 10.63 -23.16
CA LYS A 2 -27.83 10.53 -22.51
C LYS A 2 -27.62 9.06 -22.13
N SER A 3 -26.64 8.41 -22.72
CA SER A 3 -26.27 7.02 -22.48
C SER A 3 -25.72 6.81 -21.06
N PRO A 4 -26.05 5.72 -20.35
CA PRO A 4 -25.36 5.36 -19.13
C PRO A 4 -24.03 4.68 -19.50
N THR A 5 -22.91 5.35 -19.23
CA THR A 5 -21.58 4.73 -19.24
C THR A 5 -21.46 3.73 -18.10
N PRO A 6 -21.29 2.42 -18.34
CA PRO A 6 -21.05 1.48 -17.26
C PRO A 6 -19.63 1.67 -16.74
N ASN A 7 -19.51 2.13 -15.51
CA ASN A 7 -18.26 2.19 -14.74
C ASN A 7 -17.76 0.77 -14.43
N SER A 8 -17.33 0.02 -15.44
CA SER A 8 -16.90 -1.39 -15.35
C SER A 8 -15.39 -1.53 -15.10
N SER A 9 -14.83 -0.70 -14.22
CA SER A 9 -13.40 -0.80 -13.85
C SER A 9 -13.17 -1.49 -12.50
N PHE A 10 -14.22 -1.78 -11.72
CA PHE A 10 -14.05 -2.25 -10.34
C PHE A 10 -14.05 -3.79 -10.15
N THR A 11 -14.23 -4.57 -11.22
CA THR A 11 -14.45 -6.03 -11.05
C THR A 11 -13.45 -6.91 -11.80
N VAL A 12 -13.10 -6.59 -13.06
CA VAL A 12 -12.22 -7.45 -13.87
C VAL A 12 -10.81 -7.55 -13.30
N SER A 13 -10.24 -6.42 -12.87
CA SER A 13 -8.87 -6.39 -12.32
C SER A 13 -8.73 -7.11 -10.98
N LYS A 14 -9.79 -7.13 -10.16
CA LYS A 14 -9.82 -7.88 -8.90
C LYS A 14 -9.89 -9.38 -9.14
N ILE A 15 -10.73 -9.81 -10.09
CA ILE A 15 -10.82 -11.22 -10.49
C ILE A 15 -9.47 -11.68 -11.06
N TYR A 16 -8.83 -10.87 -11.91
CA TYR A 16 -7.49 -11.14 -12.42
C TYR A 16 -6.47 -11.33 -11.29
N CYS A 17 -6.41 -10.41 -10.30
CA CYS A 17 -5.49 -10.55 -9.17
C CYS A 17 -5.77 -11.79 -8.32
N SER A 18 -7.04 -12.17 -8.17
CA SER A 18 -7.43 -13.38 -7.44
C SER A 18 -7.01 -14.68 -8.15
N LEU A 19 -6.88 -14.67 -9.48
CA LEU A 19 -6.53 -15.86 -10.28
C LEU A 19 -5.03 -15.94 -10.58
N PHE A 20 -4.39 -14.81 -10.90
CA PHE A 20 -2.98 -14.75 -11.32
C PHE A 20 -2.05 -14.22 -10.24
N GLY A 21 -2.60 -13.75 -9.11
CA GLY A 21 -1.84 -13.14 -8.03
C GLY A 21 -1.69 -11.63 -8.17
N HIS A 22 -1.29 -11.00 -7.07
CA HIS A 22 -1.13 -9.55 -6.98
C HIS A 22 0.27 -9.13 -7.44
N SER A 23 0.33 -8.15 -8.35
CA SER A 23 1.59 -7.49 -8.73
C SER A 23 1.84 -6.27 -7.83
N TYR A 24 2.33 -6.53 -6.62
CA TYR A 24 2.64 -5.48 -5.64
C TYR A 24 3.89 -4.68 -6.03
N LYS A 25 3.73 -3.36 -6.17
CA LYS A 25 4.81 -2.40 -6.42
C LYS A 25 5.08 -1.58 -5.16
N LEU A 26 6.35 -1.34 -4.84
CA LEU A 26 6.73 -0.50 -3.71
C LEU A 26 6.16 0.90 -3.88
N SER A 27 5.36 1.35 -2.91
CA SER A 27 4.67 2.64 -2.94
C SER A 27 5.31 3.63 -1.97
N LYS A 28 5.65 3.18 -0.76
CA LYS A 28 6.28 4.02 0.27
C LYS A 28 7.22 3.20 1.12
N LYS A 29 8.36 3.78 1.50
CA LYS A 29 9.28 3.20 2.49
C LYS A 29 9.06 3.92 3.81
N VAL A 30 8.40 3.27 4.77
CA VAL A 30 8.07 3.84 6.09
C VAL A 30 9.33 3.84 6.95
N THR A 31 9.99 2.69 7.04
CA THR A 31 11.29 2.51 7.68
C THR A 31 12.13 1.57 6.82
N HIS A 32 13.31 1.17 7.32
CA HIS A 32 14.10 0.15 6.65
C HIS A 32 13.37 -1.22 6.56
N HIS A 33 12.53 -1.55 7.56
CA HIS A 33 11.85 -2.85 7.68
C HIS A 33 10.37 -2.78 7.24
N ILE A 34 9.73 -1.62 7.38
CA ILE A 34 8.31 -1.42 7.07
C ILE A 34 8.20 -0.69 5.73
N LYS A 35 7.52 -1.31 4.78
CA LYS A 35 7.34 -0.86 3.39
C LYS A 35 5.89 -1.05 2.98
N GLU A 36 5.34 -0.09 2.27
CA GLU A 36 3.99 -0.13 1.73
C GLU A 36 4.07 -0.46 0.24
N TYR A 37 3.17 -1.33 -0.21
CA TYR A 37 3.07 -1.76 -1.59
C TYR A 37 1.64 -1.58 -2.08
N THR A 38 1.51 -1.32 -3.37
CA THR A 38 0.22 -1.19 -4.06
C THR A 38 0.21 -2.12 -5.26
N CYS A 39 -0.85 -2.91 -5.40
CA CYS A 39 -1.05 -3.75 -6.56
C CYS A 39 -1.32 -2.88 -7.80
N ALA A 40 -0.53 -3.08 -8.87
CA ALA A 40 -0.67 -2.30 -10.10
C ALA A 40 -1.99 -2.54 -10.85
N HIS A 41 -2.67 -3.65 -10.58
CA HIS A 41 -3.88 -4.05 -11.30
C HIS A 41 -5.17 -3.72 -10.54
N CYS A 42 -5.27 -4.12 -9.27
CA CYS A 42 -6.48 -3.90 -8.46
C CYS A 42 -6.38 -2.68 -7.53
N GLY A 43 -5.20 -2.07 -7.39
CA GLY A 43 -4.98 -0.93 -6.49
C GLY A 43 -4.97 -1.30 -5.00
N GLU A 44 -5.01 -2.60 -4.66
CA GLU A 44 -4.97 -3.03 -3.26
C GLU A 44 -3.62 -2.67 -2.62
N GLN A 45 -3.69 -2.08 -1.44
CA GLN A 45 -2.53 -1.66 -0.66
C GLN A 45 -2.24 -2.67 0.45
N VAL A 46 -0.97 -2.98 0.62
CA VAL A 46 -0.46 -3.86 1.69
C VAL A 46 0.79 -3.23 2.31
N THR A 47 1.11 -3.62 3.53
CA THR A 47 2.32 -3.18 4.23
C THR A 47 3.10 -4.36 4.77
N THR A 48 4.43 -4.26 4.81
CA THR A 48 5.27 -5.27 5.48
C THR A 48 5.34 -4.99 6.97
N ASN A 49 4.99 -5.99 7.76
CA ASN A 49 5.13 -5.92 9.21
C ASN A 49 6.55 -6.23 9.68
N SER A 50 6.79 -6.08 10.99
CA SER A 50 8.10 -6.34 11.61
C SER A 50 8.59 -7.79 11.46
N LYS A 51 7.72 -8.72 11.06
CA LYS A 51 8.04 -10.14 10.79
C LYS A 51 8.24 -10.42 9.29
N GLY A 52 8.23 -9.39 8.44
CA GLY A 52 8.41 -9.51 6.99
C GLY A 52 7.18 -10.04 6.24
N LYS A 53 6.03 -10.17 6.89
CA LYS A 53 4.78 -10.59 6.23
C LYS A 53 4.03 -9.39 5.65
N LEU A 54 3.32 -9.61 4.55
CA LEU A 54 2.40 -8.64 3.99
C LEU A 54 1.08 -8.69 4.74
N GLU A 55 0.63 -7.52 5.20
CA GLU A 55 -0.67 -7.33 5.83
C GLU A 55 -1.48 -6.30 5.03
N ILE A 56 -2.80 -6.50 4.98
CA ILE A 56 -3.72 -5.60 4.27
C ILE A 56 -3.63 -4.20 4.89
N MET A 57 -3.51 -3.18 4.05
CA MET A 57 -3.49 -1.79 4.49
C MET A 57 -4.89 -1.37 4.98
N THR A 58 -5.09 -1.40 6.29
CA THR A 58 -6.29 -0.82 6.91
C THR A 58 -6.07 0.68 7.17
N PRO A 59 -7.15 1.48 7.30
CA PRO A 59 -7.02 2.91 7.63
C PRO A 59 -6.20 3.13 8.91
N LYS A 60 -6.45 2.32 9.94
CA LYS A 60 -5.70 2.36 11.21
C LYS A 60 -4.21 2.04 11.02
N LEU A 61 -3.88 1.03 10.22
CA LEU A 61 -2.48 0.69 9.93
C LEU A 61 -1.78 1.80 9.13
N LYS A 62 -2.51 2.45 8.23
CA LYS A 62 -2.00 3.60 7.48
C LYS A 62 -1.61 4.74 8.43
N GLU A 63 -2.50 5.12 9.35
CA GLU A 63 -2.20 6.16 10.35
C GLU A 63 -0.98 5.81 11.20
N ILE A 64 -0.88 4.55 11.65
CA ILE A 64 0.27 4.06 12.41
C ILE A 64 1.57 4.16 11.59
N ASN A 65 1.55 3.73 10.32
CA ASN A 65 2.71 3.81 9.45
C ASN A 65 3.12 5.27 9.20
N GLU A 66 2.18 6.18 9.03
CA GLU A 66 2.47 7.60 8.87
C GLU A 66 3.13 8.20 10.12
N ALA A 67 2.64 7.87 11.32
CA ALA A 67 3.26 8.27 12.58
C ALA A 67 4.69 7.71 12.72
N ILE A 68 4.89 6.42 12.40
CA ILE A 68 6.21 5.79 12.44
C ILE A 68 7.17 6.45 11.44
N ALA A 69 6.72 6.71 10.21
CA ALA A 69 7.52 7.39 9.19
C ALA A 69 7.99 8.77 9.67
N TYR A 70 7.08 9.54 10.27
CA TYR A 70 7.39 10.86 10.80
C TYR A 70 8.45 10.81 11.91
N VAL A 71 8.27 9.92 12.90
CA VAL A 71 9.23 9.75 14.00
C VAL A 71 10.59 9.27 13.48
N HIS A 72 10.59 8.32 12.54
CA HIS A 72 11.82 7.79 11.93
C HIS A 72 12.57 8.88 11.16
N ALA A 73 11.88 9.67 10.33
CA ALA A 73 12.48 10.80 9.62
C ALA A 73 13.07 11.84 10.58
N LYS A 74 12.38 12.13 11.69
CA LYS A 74 12.90 13.04 12.72
C LYS A 74 14.16 12.50 13.40
N LYS A 75 14.26 11.19 13.63
CA LYS A 75 15.46 10.55 14.19
C LYS A 75 16.65 10.62 13.24
N LEU A 76 16.44 10.32 11.95
CA LEU A 76 17.49 10.40 10.93
C LEU A 76 18.09 11.81 10.84
N LYS A 77 17.23 12.83 10.75
CA LYS A 77 17.68 14.24 10.72
C LYS A 77 18.50 14.67 11.94
N ARG A 78 18.34 14.01 13.09
CA ARG A 78 19.11 14.27 14.32
C ARG A 78 20.41 13.48 14.40
N ALA A 79 20.52 12.37 13.67
CA ALA A 79 21.73 11.56 13.62
C ALA A 79 22.71 12.06 12.55
N GLU A 80 22.21 12.82 11.57
CA GLU A 80 22.97 13.43 10.48
C GLU A 80 23.53 14.83 10.82
N GLY A 81 23.24 15.37 12.01
CA GLY A 81 23.72 16.67 12.49
C GLY A 81 24.49 16.52 13.78
#